data_AF-A0A4Z2CHY6-F1
#
_entry.id   AF-A0A4Z2CHY6-F1
#
_cell.length_a   1.000
_cell.length_b   1.000
_cell.length_c   1.000
_cell.angle_alpha   90.00
_cell.angle_beta   90.00
_cell.angle_gamma   90.00
#
_symmetry.space_group_name_H-M   'P 1'
#
loop_
_entity.id
_entity.type
_entity.pdbx_description
1 polymer ?
#
loop_
_entity_poly.entity_id
_entity_poly.type
_entity_poly.pdbx_seq_one_letter_code
_entity_poly.pdbx_strand_id
1 'polypeptide(L)'
;MTKATADSDVYQLHSISEDISVGPGHANSSDDVPLPDMVSCEQLPNENLSIAIGQNIAFPNRILTDSGSFAQIIVGFPDAVSPIEVYSFTRPVNLTSIKNNDSGPHTFLRGGFRTNSPRRQNCASLLSANQVIRALPPSKVPLKDVYPRDVTPPMTAGYLEVVDLNFKKVKYVPIPRSKSVSPYTSWLSKVSETDVVMAVLDSGAVVTVDMGGEVRLWETGYESLQRSLTEWKNMIGTERPVQITVEKESGQDVTAPKHGKIDPNNAPHVGGNQWAGGTGGRDTAGLGGKGGPYRLDSGHTVYQVSQAEKDSIPEEVRRAAREMAEKAFKDRLKEIDMSEYDAATYERFSNAVQRQVQSLRVILESLQAKGKERQWLKNQATGELDDAKIIDGLTGEKTIYKRRGELEPELGSPYQKAKRLRVLADVSGSMYRFNGVDSRLERSMEAVCMVMEALEGFEPKFKYDIVGHSGDGHNIELVKADKIPKNNKERLKVLKIMHAHSQFCMSGDYTLEATDSSIKDLAQEEADEHFLVVLSDANLERYGIRPERLANVLTSDPQVNAFVIFIGSLGDQAQRLQKTLPAGRTFVVMDTKQIPQTLQQIFTSTVL
;
A
#
# COMPACT_ATOMS: atom_id res chain seq x y z
N MET A 1 8.43 -18.42 1.75
CA MET A 1 7.97 -18.83 3.09
C MET A 1 9.08 -19.60 3.78
N THR A 2 9.87 -18.92 4.60
CA THR A 2 10.73 -19.54 5.60
C THR A 2 10.06 -19.30 6.94
N LYS A 3 9.70 -20.40 7.61
CA LYS A 3 9.14 -20.42 8.97
C LYS A 3 10.11 -19.66 9.88
N ALA A 4 9.61 -18.71 10.68
CA ALA A 4 10.34 -18.22 11.83
C ALA A 4 10.46 -19.39 12.84
N THR A 5 11.62 -20.04 12.86
CA THR A 5 12.01 -20.91 13.97
C THR A 5 12.45 -20.00 15.11
N ALA A 6 11.83 -20.17 16.27
CA ALA A 6 11.89 -19.31 17.44
C ALA A 6 13.24 -19.36 18.21
N ASP A 7 14.33 -19.74 17.56
CA ASP A 7 15.68 -19.67 18.09
C ASP A 7 16.58 -19.11 16.99
N SER A 8 16.76 -17.78 16.96
CA SER A 8 17.75 -17.18 16.07
C SER A 8 19.13 -17.42 16.67
N ASP A 9 19.79 -18.46 16.18
CA ASP A 9 21.21 -18.68 16.40
C ASP A 9 22.02 -17.44 15.99
N VAL A 10 22.48 -16.73 17.03
CA VAL A 10 23.79 -16.07 17.09
C VAL A 10 24.01 -14.84 16.19
N TYR A 11 23.79 -13.66 16.78
CA TYR A 11 24.46 -12.41 16.36
C TYR A 11 25.27 -11.87 17.54
N GLN A 12 26.51 -12.35 17.73
CA GLN A 12 27.39 -11.73 18.73
C GLN A 12 27.95 -10.41 18.20
N LEU A 13 27.82 -9.36 19.03
CA LEU A 13 28.29 -8.01 18.75
C LEU A 13 29.70 -7.87 19.32
N HIS A 14 30.70 -7.64 18.47
CA HIS A 14 32.04 -7.31 18.93
C HIS A 14 32.17 -5.79 19.08
N SER A 15 32.62 -5.33 20.25
CA SER A 15 32.99 -3.94 20.50
C SER A 15 34.32 -3.62 19.82
N ILE A 16 34.41 -2.44 19.21
CA ILE A 16 35.63 -1.94 18.57
C ILE A 16 36.34 -0.98 19.52
N SER A 17 37.65 -1.13 19.65
CA SER A 17 38.53 -0.17 20.33
C SER A 17 38.94 0.94 19.37
N GLU A 18 38.90 2.18 19.85
CA GLU A 18 39.33 3.37 19.10
C GLU A 18 40.75 3.74 19.50
N ASP A 19 41.62 3.89 18.50
CA ASP A 19 42.97 4.41 18.68
C ASP A 19 43.09 5.76 17.95
N ILE A 20 43.50 6.79 18.68
CA ILE A 20 43.69 8.13 18.14
C ILE A 20 45.17 8.29 17.76
N SER A 21 45.46 8.49 16.47
CA SER A 21 46.78 8.90 16.00
C SER A 21 46.75 10.37 15.60
N VAL A 22 47.39 11.23 16.41
CA VAL A 22 47.57 12.66 16.11
C VAL A 22 49.04 12.90 15.74
N GLY A 23 49.31 13.30 14.51
CA GLY A 23 50.67 13.66 14.10
C GLY A 23 50.74 14.28 12.70
N PRO A 24 51.72 15.19 12.44
CA PRO A 24 51.96 15.69 11.11
C PRO A 24 52.48 14.53 10.25
N GLY A 25 51.91 14.32 9.07
CA GLY A 25 52.34 13.31 8.12
C GLY A 25 53.77 13.57 7.60
N HIS A 26 54.77 13.28 8.41
CA HIS A 26 56.09 12.92 7.90
C HIS A 26 56.03 11.44 7.56
N ALA A 27 55.82 11.15 6.27
CA ALA A 27 56.14 9.87 5.68
C ALA A 27 57.66 9.66 5.83
N ASN A 28 58.09 9.17 6.99
CA ASN A 28 59.44 8.65 7.15
C ASN A 28 59.51 7.33 6.39
N SER A 29 60.13 7.42 5.22
CA SER A 29 60.94 6.39 4.55
C SER A 29 60.49 4.93 4.71
N SER A 30 59.98 4.40 3.59
CA SER A 30 60.28 3.05 3.08
C SER A 30 59.92 1.85 3.95
N ASP A 31 58.66 1.69 4.34
CA ASP A 31 58.02 0.36 4.46
C ASP A 31 56.51 0.49 4.21
N ASP A 32 55.98 -0.41 3.38
CA ASP A 32 54.63 -0.51 2.81
C ASP A 32 53.49 0.26 3.52
N VAL A 33 53.10 1.43 3.01
CA VAL A 33 51.78 2.01 3.30
C VAL A 33 50.75 1.20 2.49
N PRO A 34 49.83 0.45 3.13
CA PRO A 34 48.88 -0.38 2.42
C PRO A 34 47.97 0.50 1.55
N LEU A 35 47.82 0.13 0.27
CA LEU A 35 46.86 0.77 -0.63
C LEU A 35 45.46 0.68 -0.01
N PRO A 36 44.70 1.79 0.07
CA PRO A 36 43.38 1.75 0.68
C PRO A 36 42.41 0.91 -0.15
N ASP A 37 41.59 0.14 0.55
CA ASP A 37 40.56 -0.69 -0.05
C ASP A 37 39.36 0.14 -0.53
N MET A 38 39.10 1.27 0.14
CA MET A 38 38.02 2.21 -0.22
C MET A 38 38.29 3.57 0.42
N VAL A 39 37.95 4.63 -0.32
CA VAL A 39 37.90 6.03 0.14
C VAL A 39 36.50 6.56 -0.14
N SER A 40 35.86 7.20 0.85
CA SER A 40 34.53 7.80 0.63
C SER A 40 34.63 8.98 -0.35
N CYS A 41 33.65 9.09 -1.26
CA CYS A 41 33.59 10.23 -2.19
C CYS A 41 33.10 11.50 -1.49
N GLU A 42 32.16 11.33 -0.55
CA GLU A 42 31.54 12.41 0.21
C GLU A 42 32.00 12.43 1.67
N GLN A 43 31.68 13.52 2.36
CA GLN A 43 31.93 13.69 3.79
C GLN A 43 30.84 13.04 4.64
N LEU A 44 31.18 12.56 5.83
CA LEU A 44 30.18 12.21 6.82
C LEU A 44 29.40 13.47 7.25
N PRO A 45 28.08 13.37 7.45
CA PRO A 45 27.31 14.41 8.10
C PRO A 45 27.91 14.77 9.46
N ASN A 46 27.86 16.05 9.85
CA ASN A 46 28.49 16.54 11.09
C ASN A 46 27.97 15.81 12.34
N GLU A 47 26.70 15.43 12.35
CA GLU A 47 26.08 14.64 13.42
C GLU A 47 26.73 13.25 13.54
N ASN A 48 26.84 12.54 12.41
CA ASN A 48 27.46 11.22 12.33
C ASN A 48 28.96 11.27 12.65
N LEU A 49 29.67 12.32 12.21
CA LEU A 49 31.07 12.56 12.54
C LEU A 49 31.24 12.73 14.05
N SER A 50 30.40 13.57 14.66
CA SER A 50 30.47 13.86 16.09
C SER A 50 30.17 12.63 16.95
N ILE A 51 29.22 11.79 16.52
CA ILE A 51 28.89 10.53 17.19
C ILE A 51 30.04 9.52 17.05
N ALA A 52 30.62 9.36 15.85
CA ALA A 52 31.69 8.41 15.60
C ALA A 52 32.94 8.72 16.45
N ILE A 53 33.34 10.00 16.52
CA ILE A 53 34.52 10.46 17.26
C ILE A 53 34.20 10.67 18.76
N GLY A 54 32.94 10.87 19.13
CA GLY A 54 32.54 11.18 20.50
C GLY A 54 32.91 12.60 20.94
N GLN A 55 33.18 13.49 19.98
CA GLN A 55 33.48 14.91 20.19
C GLN A 55 32.64 15.75 19.24
N ASN A 56 32.21 16.94 19.65
CA ASN A 56 31.43 17.82 18.79
C ASN A 56 32.36 18.52 17.78
N ILE A 57 32.50 17.91 16.61
CA ILE A 57 33.43 18.29 15.55
C ILE A 57 32.63 18.51 14.27
N ALA A 58 32.78 19.69 13.67
CA ALA A 58 32.19 20.02 12.38
C ALA A 58 33.29 20.44 11.41
N PHE A 59 34.03 19.45 10.90
CA PHE A 59 35.16 19.66 10.00
C PHE A 59 35.09 18.75 8.77
N PRO A 60 35.68 19.17 7.63
CA PRO A 60 35.78 18.34 6.44
C PRO A 60 36.45 17.00 6.77
N ASN A 61 35.82 15.91 6.35
CA ASN A 61 36.28 14.56 6.67
C ASN A 61 36.11 13.59 5.50
N ARG A 62 36.86 12.49 5.56
CA ARG A 62 36.75 11.34 4.64
C ARG A 62 36.92 10.03 5.39
N ILE A 63 36.17 9.01 4.98
CA ILE A 63 36.35 7.64 5.48
C ILE A 63 37.34 6.92 4.57
N LEU A 64 38.34 6.31 5.19
CA LEU A 64 39.31 5.45 4.58
C LEU A 64 39.16 4.05 5.17
N THR A 65 39.37 3.01 4.37
CA THR A 65 39.46 1.64 4.91
C THR A 65 40.64 0.93 4.26
N ASP A 66 41.36 0.14 5.04
CA ASP A 66 42.49 -0.65 4.60
C ASP A 66 42.36 -2.10 5.12
N SER A 67 43.41 -2.91 4.97
CA SER A 67 43.41 -4.28 5.46
C SER A 67 43.69 -4.40 6.97
N GLY A 68 44.20 -3.35 7.60
CA GLY A 68 44.63 -3.30 9.00
C GLY A 68 43.63 -2.67 9.97
N SER A 69 42.65 -1.95 9.46
CA SER A 69 41.59 -1.27 10.22
C SER A 69 40.20 -1.70 9.76
N PHE A 70 39.21 -1.54 10.64
CA PHE A 70 37.79 -1.64 10.30
C PHE A 70 37.33 -0.38 9.55
N ALA A 71 37.78 0.79 10.00
CA ALA A 71 37.59 2.08 9.35
C ALA A 71 38.59 3.11 9.89
N GLN A 72 38.91 4.11 9.09
CA GLN A 72 39.69 5.28 9.47
C GLN A 72 38.91 6.54 9.08
N ILE A 73 38.77 7.50 9.99
CA ILE A 73 38.16 8.79 9.71
C ILE A 73 39.28 9.81 9.71
N ILE A 74 39.50 10.41 8.55
CA ILE A 74 40.49 11.47 8.35
C ILE A 74 39.76 12.81 8.44
N VAL A 75 40.17 13.66 9.37
CA VAL A 75 39.57 14.97 9.64
C VAL A 75 40.59 16.05 9.29
N GLY A 76 40.17 17.00 8.44
CA GLY A 76 40.96 18.13 7.94
C GLY A 76 41.50 17.90 6.53
N PHE A 77 40.99 18.63 5.53
CA PHE A 77 41.47 18.70 4.13
C PHE A 77 40.72 19.80 3.35
N PRO A 78 41.27 20.42 2.27
CA PRO A 78 42.64 20.84 1.98
C PRO A 78 42.92 22.33 2.32
N ASP A 79 41.91 23.10 2.75
CA ASP A 79 41.99 24.55 2.99
C ASP A 79 42.14 24.93 4.48
N ALA A 80 42.27 23.94 5.37
CA ALA A 80 42.34 24.14 6.82
C ALA A 80 43.79 24.32 7.31
N VAL A 81 44.01 25.29 8.19
CA VAL A 81 45.33 25.61 8.82
C VAL A 81 45.69 24.60 9.92
N SER A 82 44.77 23.73 10.33
CA SER A 82 44.93 22.74 11.40
C SER A 82 45.61 21.45 10.92
N PRO A 83 46.32 20.72 11.82
CA PRO A 83 46.89 19.41 11.50
C PRO A 83 45.78 18.41 11.13
N ILE A 84 46.11 17.46 10.25
CA ILE A 84 45.22 16.37 9.86
C ILE A 84 45.16 15.37 11.02
N GLU A 85 43.95 15.06 11.47
CA GLU A 85 43.71 14.08 12.53
C GLU A 85 43.16 12.79 11.91
N VAL A 86 43.70 11.63 12.32
CA VAL A 86 43.27 10.32 11.83
C VAL A 86 42.77 9.49 13.01
N TYR A 87 41.48 9.21 13.00
CA TYR A 87 40.82 8.33 13.97
C TYR A 87 40.74 6.93 13.37
N SER A 88 41.42 5.96 13.99
CA SER A 88 41.52 4.59 13.45
C SER A 88 40.77 3.60 14.34
N PHE A 89 39.85 2.88 13.73
CA PHE A 89 39.16 1.73 14.33
C PHE A 89 39.97 0.48 13.98
N THR A 90 40.88 0.07 14.86
CA THR A 90 41.89 -0.95 14.55
C THR A 90 41.33 -2.36 14.55
N ARG A 91 41.84 -3.21 13.64
CA ARG A 91 41.50 -4.63 13.58
C ARG A 91 42.53 -5.44 14.39
N PRO A 92 42.11 -6.47 15.16
CA PRO A 92 43.05 -7.32 15.90
C PRO A 92 44.08 -8.06 15.03
N VAL A 93 43.71 -8.41 13.79
CA VAL A 93 44.55 -9.17 12.85
C VAL A 93 44.41 -8.56 11.46
N ASN A 94 45.52 -8.21 10.80
CA ASN A 94 45.50 -7.68 9.44
C ASN A 94 45.00 -8.73 8.43
N LEU A 95 44.10 -8.35 7.53
CA LEU A 95 43.51 -9.27 6.55
C LEU A 95 44.51 -9.83 5.52
N THR A 96 45.66 -9.18 5.32
CA THR A 96 46.73 -9.68 4.41
C THR A 96 47.56 -10.78 5.05
N SER A 97 47.63 -10.86 6.37
CA SER A 97 48.40 -11.90 7.08
C SER A 97 47.63 -13.22 7.22
N ILE A 98 46.31 -13.19 7.03
CA ILE A 98 45.44 -14.37 7.05
C ILE A 98 45.56 -15.10 5.70
N LYS A 99 46.27 -16.23 5.69
CA LYS A 99 46.40 -17.09 4.51
C LYS A 99 45.05 -17.64 4.08
N ASN A 100 44.74 -17.54 2.79
CA ASN A 100 43.58 -18.20 2.17
C ASN A 100 43.80 -19.73 2.19
N ASN A 101 43.37 -20.44 3.23
CA ASN A 101 43.28 -21.89 3.18
C ASN A 101 42.14 -22.29 2.25
N ASP A 102 42.51 -22.73 1.05
CA ASP A 102 41.65 -23.13 -0.08
C ASP A 102 40.93 -24.48 0.14
N SER A 103 40.27 -24.67 1.30
CA SER A 103 39.54 -25.91 1.62
C SER A 103 38.02 -25.74 1.55
N GLY A 104 37.53 -25.20 0.43
CA GLY A 104 36.11 -25.21 0.05
C GLY A 104 35.84 -26.22 -1.07
N PRO A 105 34.68 -26.90 -1.11
CA PRO A 105 34.39 -27.99 -2.06
C PRO A 105 34.31 -27.56 -3.55
N HIS A 106 34.45 -26.27 -3.86
CA HIS A 106 34.39 -25.73 -5.22
C HIS A 106 35.77 -25.54 -5.89
N THR A 107 36.89 -25.88 -5.24
CA THR A 107 38.22 -25.82 -5.86
C THR A 107 38.41 -26.85 -6.99
N PHE A 108 37.69 -27.98 -6.98
CA PHE A 108 37.81 -28.99 -8.04
C PHE A 108 37.28 -28.54 -9.41
N LEU A 109 36.39 -27.54 -9.46
CA LEU A 109 35.92 -26.92 -10.72
C LEU A 109 36.69 -25.65 -11.08
N ARG A 110 37.53 -25.11 -10.17
CA ARG A 110 38.40 -23.94 -10.42
C ARG A 110 39.70 -24.41 -11.08
N GLY A 111 39.67 -24.63 -12.38
CA GLY A 111 40.89 -24.78 -13.17
C GLY A 111 41.76 -23.52 -13.08
N GLY A 112 42.94 -23.63 -12.47
CA GLY A 112 44.03 -22.67 -12.62
C GLY A 112 44.26 -21.74 -11.42
N PHE A 113 45.51 -21.74 -10.96
CA PHE A 113 46.16 -20.90 -9.95
C PHE A 113 45.59 -19.47 -9.81
N ARG A 114 45.24 -19.05 -8.58
CA ARG A 114 44.99 -17.65 -8.22
C ARG A 114 46.33 -16.88 -8.27
N THR A 115 46.65 -16.23 -9.39
CA THR A 115 47.97 -15.60 -9.59
C THR A 115 48.01 -14.08 -9.53
N ASN A 116 46.95 -13.36 -9.13
CA ASN A 116 47.03 -11.90 -8.96
C ASN A 116 46.12 -11.40 -7.84
N SER A 117 46.51 -10.27 -7.23
CA SER A 117 45.68 -9.50 -6.30
C SER A 117 44.28 -9.22 -6.89
N PRO A 118 43.21 -9.26 -6.07
CA PRO A 118 41.86 -9.02 -6.54
C PRO A 118 41.77 -7.65 -7.22
N ARG A 119 41.19 -7.60 -8.43
CA ARG A 119 41.01 -6.34 -9.16
C ARG A 119 39.93 -5.42 -8.56
N ARG A 120 39.09 -5.95 -7.67
CA ARG A 120 38.01 -5.22 -7.00
C ARG A 120 37.93 -5.62 -5.53
N GLN A 121 38.14 -4.67 -4.64
CA GLN A 121 37.80 -4.84 -3.23
C GLN A 121 36.29 -4.64 -3.05
N ASN A 122 35.62 -5.61 -2.44
CA ASN A 122 34.20 -5.52 -2.10
C ASN A 122 34.04 -4.74 -0.78
N CYS A 123 34.44 -3.47 -0.76
CA CYS A 123 34.31 -2.57 0.38
C CYS A 123 33.54 -1.31 -0.04
N ALA A 124 32.62 -0.84 0.80
CA ALA A 124 31.86 0.37 0.55
C ALA A 124 31.44 1.07 1.84
N SER A 125 31.26 2.41 1.78
CA SER A 125 30.77 3.23 2.88
C SER A 125 29.30 3.60 2.70
N LEU A 126 28.49 3.44 3.74
CA LEU A 126 27.14 3.99 3.86
C LEU A 126 27.18 5.21 4.78
N LEU A 127 27.37 6.39 4.19
CA LEU A 127 27.59 7.63 4.95
C LEU A 127 26.35 8.08 5.74
N SER A 128 25.15 7.87 5.18
CA SER A 128 23.87 8.17 5.84
C SER A 128 23.66 7.31 7.10
N ALA A 129 24.00 6.02 7.02
CA ALA A 129 23.89 5.08 8.13
C ALA A 129 25.11 5.07 9.07
N ASN A 130 26.17 5.85 8.77
CA ASN A 130 27.46 5.84 9.45
C ASN A 130 28.08 4.43 9.56
N GLN A 131 28.02 3.67 8.46
CA GLN A 131 28.46 2.27 8.42
C GLN A 131 29.50 2.05 7.31
N VAL A 132 30.41 1.12 7.54
CA VAL A 132 31.34 0.59 6.54
C VAL A 132 31.05 -0.89 6.35
N ILE A 133 30.96 -1.33 5.09
CA ILE A 133 30.58 -2.69 4.76
C ILE A 133 31.64 -3.32 3.88
N ARG A 134 32.07 -4.53 4.24
CA ARG A 134 33.07 -5.32 3.49
C ARG A 134 32.60 -6.76 3.32
N ALA A 135 32.67 -7.29 2.10
CA ALA A 135 32.46 -8.72 1.89
C ALA A 135 33.77 -9.49 2.12
N LEU A 136 33.76 -10.44 3.05
CA LEU A 136 34.91 -11.25 3.43
C LEU A 136 34.65 -12.75 3.18
N PRO A 137 35.69 -13.51 2.78
CA PRO A 137 35.58 -14.96 2.72
C PRO A 137 35.51 -15.55 4.14
N PRO A 138 34.89 -16.72 4.33
CA PRO A 138 34.75 -17.35 5.66
C PRO A 138 36.10 -17.56 6.38
N SER A 139 37.21 -17.71 5.65
CA SER A 139 38.56 -17.87 6.21
C SER A 139 39.10 -16.61 6.91
N LYS A 140 38.60 -15.43 6.54
CA LYS A 140 39.04 -14.13 7.09
C LYS A 140 38.12 -13.60 8.20
N VAL A 141 37.05 -14.34 8.53
CA VAL A 141 36.13 -13.99 9.62
C VAL A 141 36.51 -14.77 10.88
N PRO A 142 36.53 -14.15 12.07
CA PRO A 142 36.80 -14.84 13.33
C PRO A 142 35.59 -15.71 13.76
N LEU A 143 35.28 -16.76 12.99
CA LEU A 143 34.10 -17.60 13.20
C LEU A 143 34.06 -18.28 14.57
N LYS A 144 35.22 -18.52 15.19
CA LYS A 144 35.35 -19.10 16.54
C LYS A 144 34.90 -18.14 17.65
N ASP A 145 34.97 -16.84 17.39
CA ASP A 145 34.57 -15.80 18.33
C ASP A 145 33.11 -15.39 18.09
N VAL A 146 32.63 -15.51 16.84
CA VAL A 146 31.25 -15.17 16.46
C VAL A 146 30.26 -16.27 16.84
N TYR A 147 30.60 -17.54 16.65
CA TYR A 147 29.72 -18.68 16.96
C TYR A 147 30.09 -19.36 18.30
N PRO A 148 29.10 -19.72 19.14
CA PRO A 148 29.33 -20.58 20.31
C PRO A 148 30.02 -21.87 19.90
N ARG A 149 30.84 -22.43 20.79
CA ARG A 149 31.65 -23.64 20.51
C ARG A 149 30.83 -24.86 20.07
N ASP A 150 29.54 -24.87 20.39
CA ASP A 150 28.61 -25.97 20.10
C ASP A 150 27.85 -25.79 18.78
N VAL A 151 27.94 -24.63 18.13
CA VAL A 151 27.24 -24.32 16.89
C VAL A 151 28.21 -24.39 15.71
N THR A 152 27.88 -25.22 14.72
CA THR A 152 28.65 -25.26 13.47
C THR A 152 28.29 -24.06 12.60
N PRO A 153 29.27 -23.23 12.17
CA PRO A 153 28.97 -22.09 11.31
C PRO A 153 28.29 -22.54 10.00
N PRO A 154 27.28 -21.81 9.52
CA PRO A 154 26.58 -22.17 8.30
C PRO A 154 27.53 -22.15 7.10
N MET A 155 27.33 -23.08 6.16
CA MET A 155 28.06 -23.08 4.89
C MET A 155 27.58 -21.93 4.00
N THR A 156 28.38 -20.86 3.93
CA THR A 156 28.05 -19.61 3.22
C THR A 156 28.92 -19.39 1.99
N ALA A 157 28.55 -18.42 1.14
CA ALA A 157 29.37 -17.91 0.03
C ALA A 157 30.39 -16.86 0.50
N GLY A 158 30.12 -16.25 1.66
CA GLY A 158 30.91 -15.19 2.28
C GLY A 158 30.16 -14.59 3.46
N TYR A 159 30.77 -13.61 4.10
CA TYR A 159 30.15 -12.82 5.16
C TYR A 159 30.22 -11.34 4.80
N LEU A 160 29.15 -10.60 5.10
CA LEU A 160 29.18 -9.14 5.12
C LEU A 160 29.62 -8.70 6.51
N GLU A 161 30.81 -8.12 6.59
CA GLU A 161 31.28 -7.40 7.76
C GLU A 161 30.66 -6.00 7.72
N VAL A 162 29.80 -5.70 8.70
CA VAL A 162 29.14 -4.41 8.87
C VAL A 162 29.73 -3.75 10.11
N VAL A 163 30.52 -2.72 9.89
CA VAL A 163 31.13 -1.88 10.93
C VAL A 163 30.21 -0.70 11.16
N ASP A 164 29.65 -0.60 12.36
CA ASP A 164 28.77 0.50 12.76
C ASP A 164 29.57 1.48 13.63
N LEU A 165 29.81 2.67 13.09
CA LEU A 165 30.61 3.72 13.73
C LEU A 165 29.81 4.43 14.83
N ASN A 166 28.48 4.42 14.77
CA ASN A 166 27.64 5.00 15.83
C ASN A 166 27.72 4.18 17.11
N PHE A 167 27.58 2.86 16.98
CA PHE A 167 27.60 1.95 18.12
C PHE A 167 28.99 1.38 18.44
N LYS A 168 30.00 1.68 17.62
CA LYS A 168 31.37 1.12 17.68
C LYS A 168 31.33 -0.41 17.75
N LYS A 169 30.52 -1.03 16.89
CA LYS A 169 30.28 -2.48 16.86
C LYS A 169 30.45 -3.07 15.46
N VAL A 170 30.99 -4.28 15.40
CA VAL A 170 31.07 -5.06 14.15
C VAL A 170 30.05 -6.20 14.18
N LYS A 171 29.35 -6.39 13.06
CA LYS A 171 28.45 -7.51 12.81
C LYS A 171 28.92 -8.29 11.59
N TYR A 172 28.81 -9.62 11.63
CA TYR A 172 29.07 -10.47 10.48
C TYR A 172 27.77 -11.13 10.03
N VAL A 173 27.31 -10.80 8.82
CA VAL A 173 26.05 -11.35 8.26
C VAL A 173 26.38 -12.44 7.24
N PRO A 174 25.91 -13.68 7.42
CA PRO A 174 26.19 -14.78 6.50
C PRO A 174 25.47 -14.57 5.15
N ILE A 175 26.21 -14.68 4.04
CA ILE A 175 25.64 -14.65 2.69
C ILE A 175 25.30 -16.09 2.26
N PRO A 176 24.04 -16.40 1.93
CA PRO A 176 23.64 -17.73 1.46
C PRO A 176 24.45 -18.19 0.25
N ARG A 177 24.68 -19.51 0.15
CA ARG A 177 25.31 -20.09 -1.03
C ARG A 177 24.39 -20.07 -2.24
N SER A 178 24.99 -19.89 -3.41
CA SER A 178 24.30 -20.00 -4.69
C SER A 178 23.87 -21.46 -4.94
N LYS A 179 22.61 -21.65 -5.35
CA LYS A 179 22.07 -22.98 -5.69
C LYS A 179 22.53 -23.47 -7.07
N SER A 180 22.89 -22.53 -7.94
CA SER A 180 23.38 -22.75 -9.30
C SER A 180 24.72 -22.06 -9.49
N VAL A 181 25.48 -22.50 -10.49
CA VAL A 181 26.78 -21.94 -10.85
C VAL A 181 26.65 -21.37 -12.26
N SER A 182 26.92 -20.07 -12.43
CA SER A 182 26.86 -19.43 -13.75
C SER A 182 28.14 -19.63 -14.57
N PRO A 183 28.09 -19.47 -15.90
CA PRO A 183 29.30 -19.45 -16.73
C PRO A 183 30.29 -18.33 -16.36
N TYR A 184 29.85 -17.28 -15.66
CA TYR A 184 30.67 -16.15 -15.24
C TYR A 184 31.52 -16.42 -13.99
N THR A 185 31.41 -17.62 -13.40
CA THR A 185 32.16 -17.98 -12.20
C THR A 185 33.68 -17.90 -12.37
N SER A 186 34.20 -18.26 -13.56
CA SER A 186 35.63 -18.13 -13.88
C SER A 186 36.11 -16.67 -13.96
N TRP A 187 35.21 -15.74 -14.28
CA TRP A 187 35.52 -14.31 -14.28
C TRP A 187 35.47 -13.76 -12.85
N LEU A 188 34.42 -14.09 -12.10
CA LEU A 188 34.23 -13.59 -10.73
C LEU A 188 35.36 -14.06 -9.80
N SER A 189 35.83 -15.30 -9.96
CA SER A 189 36.99 -15.82 -9.21
C SER A 189 38.32 -15.13 -9.50
N LYS A 190 38.42 -14.40 -10.63
CA LYS A 190 39.60 -13.59 -10.98
C LYS A 190 39.47 -12.13 -10.51
N VAL A 191 38.25 -11.67 -10.25
CA VAL A 191 37.96 -10.26 -9.94
C VAL A 191 37.78 -10.02 -8.45
N SER A 192 37.17 -10.95 -7.73
CA SER A 192 36.91 -10.87 -6.28
C SER A 192 37.51 -12.04 -5.51
N GLU A 193 37.92 -11.78 -4.26
CA GLU A 193 38.34 -12.83 -3.33
C GLU A 193 37.17 -13.65 -2.77
N THR A 194 35.96 -13.08 -2.78
CA THR A 194 34.72 -13.72 -2.33
C THR A 194 33.91 -14.26 -3.50
N ASP A 195 33.05 -15.24 -3.26
CA ASP A 195 32.13 -15.78 -4.29
C ASP A 195 30.92 -14.84 -4.57
N VAL A 196 31.08 -13.55 -4.25
CA VAL A 196 30.08 -12.49 -4.44
C VAL A 196 30.75 -11.20 -4.89
N VAL A 197 30.00 -10.35 -5.59
CA VAL A 197 30.38 -8.95 -5.88
C VAL A 197 29.36 -8.03 -5.23
N MET A 198 29.83 -6.91 -4.68
CA MET A 198 29.01 -5.97 -3.94
C MET A 198 28.95 -4.59 -4.60
N ALA A 199 27.80 -3.93 -4.48
CA ALA A 199 27.59 -2.52 -4.83
C ALA A 199 26.65 -1.86 -3.81
N VAL A 200 26.71 -0.53 -3.72
CA VAL A 200 25.80 0.28 -2.89
C VAL A 200 24.83 1.00 -3.81
N LEU A 201 23.57 1.07 -3.42
CA LEU A 201 22.53 1.86 -4.07
C LEU A 201 22.42 3.25 -3.43
N ASP A 202 21.91 4.22 -4.18
CA ASP A 202 21.65 5.58 -3.70
C ASP A 202 20.67 5.61 -2.52
N SER A 203 19.83 4.58 -2.37
CA SER A 203 18.92 4.40 -1.24
C SER A 203 19.62 4.05 0.08
N GLY A 204 20.94 3.84 0.07
CA GLY A 204 21.72 3.40 1.23
C GLY A 204 21.64 1.89 1.50
N ALA A 205 21.10 1.11 0.56
CA ALA A 205 21.05 -0.35 0.64
C ALA A 205 22.24 -0.99 -0.11
N VAL A 206 22.66 -2.16 0.35
CA VAL A 206 23.76 -2.92 -0.26
C VAL A 206 23.21 -4.02 -1.14
N VAL A 207 23.73 -4.17 -2.35
CA VAL A 207 23.38 -5.25 -3.26
C VAL A 207 24.56 -6.18 -3.43
N THR A 208 24.32 -7.47 -3.27
CA THR A 208 25.30 -8.52 -3.58
C THR A 208 24.79 -9.38 -4.72
N VAL A 209 25.68 -9.73 -5.65
CA VAL A 209 25.40 -10.70 -6.71
C VAL A 209 26.30 -11.91 -6.49
N ASP A 210 25.70 -13.10 -6.41
CA ASP A 210 26.44 -14.35 -6.23
C ASP A 210 26.87 -15.02 -7.55
N MET A 211 27.67 -16.08 -7.42
CA MET A 211 28.12 -16.91 -8.54
C MET A 211 27.00 -17.50 -9.40
N GLY A 212 25.78 -17.64 -8.86
CA GLY A 212 24.61 -18.14 -9.58
C GLY A 212 23.87 -17.06 -10.36
N GLY A 213 24.23 -15.79 -10.16
CA GLY A 213 23.51 -14.63 -10.71
C GLY A 213 22.34 -14.18 -9.85
N GLU A 214 22.21 -14.68 -8.62
CA GLU A 214 21.16 -14.25 -7.69
C GLU A 214 21.55 -12.89 -7.08
N VAL A 215 20.65 -11.92 -7.23
CA VAL A 215 20.80 -10.57 -6.68
C VAL A 215 20.10 -10.51 -5.34
N ARG A 216 20.83 -10.12 -4.29
CA ARG A 216 20.29 -9.94 -2.93
C ARG A 216 20.48 -8.50 -2.49
N LEU A 217 19.40 -7.93 -1.96
CA LEU A 217 19.38 -6.60 -1.37
C LEU A 217 19.48 -6.73 0.16
N TRP A 218 20.37 -5.95 0.76
CA TRP A 218 20.65 -5.94 2.18
C TRP A 218 20.44 -4.54 2.74
N GLU A 219 19.61 -4.46 3.78
CA GLU A 219 19.44 -3.25 4.57
C GLU A 219 20.16 -3.45 5.90
N THR A 220 21.16 -2.61 6.18
CA THR A 220 22.00 -2.72 7.39
C THR A 220 21.87 -1.51 8.31
N GLY A 221 21.42 -0.37 7.78
CA GLY A 221 21.23 0.86 8.53
C GLY A 221 20.06 0.75 9.51
N TYR A 222 20.26 1.23 10.74
CA TYR A 222 19.25 1.13 11.80
C TYR A 222 17.93 1.83 11.42
N GLU A 223 17.99 3.07 10.93
CA GLU A 223 16.80 3.82 10.52
C GLU A 223 16.08 3.17 9.35
N SER A 224 16.83 2.66 8.38
CA SER A 224 16.26 1.94 7.23
C SER A 224 15.58 0.65 7.69
N LEU A 225 16.22 -0.13 8.56
CA LEU A 225 15.64 -1.33 9.16
C LEU A 225 14.41 -1.01 10.00
N GLN A 226 14.41 0.08 10.77
CA GLN A 226 13.26 0.49 11.56
C GLN A 226 12.10 0.94 10.66
N ARG A 227 12.38 1.70 9.60
CA ARG A 227 11.39 2.10 8.60
C ARG A 227 10.83 0.88 7.90
N SER A 228 11.68 0.01 7.35
CA SER A 228 11.27 -1.21 6.67
C SER A 228 10.54 -2.17 7.61
N LEU A 229 10.92 -2.26 8.89
CA LEU A 229 10.18 -3.03 9.90
C LEU A 229 8.82 -2.40 10.18
N THR A 230 8.73 -1.06 10.22
CA THR A 230 7.46 -0.35 10.45
C THR A 230 6.54 -0.49 9.25
N GLU A 231 7.07 -0.33 8.04
CA GLU A 231 6.37 -0.59 6.78
C GLU A 231 5.94 -2.05 6.70
N TRP A 232 6.81 -2.99 7.05
CA TRP A 232 6.47 -4.41 7.14
C TRP A 232 5.39 -4.68 8.18
N LYS A 233 5.49 -4.09 9.37
CA LYS A 233 4.43 -4.16 10.41
C LYS A 233 3.13 -3.50 9.95
N ASN A 234 3.19 -2.46 9.13
CA ASN A 234 2.00 -1.82 8.57
C ASN A 234 1.40 -2.67 7.45
N MET A 235 2.22 -3.32 6.63
CA MET A 235 1.81 -4.23 5.56
C MET A 235 1.24 -5.54 6.11
N ILE A 236 1.84 -6.09 7.17
CA ILE A 236 1.40 -7.33 7.83
C ILE A 236 0.32 -7.05 8.90
N GLY A 237 0.16 -5.78 9.31
CA GLY A 237 -0.63 -5.38 10.46
C GLY A 237 0.14 -5.60 11.77
N THR A 238 -0.14 -4.79 12.80
CA THR A 238 0.17 -5.19 14.18
C THR A 238 -0.42 -6.59 14.41
N GLU A 239 0.31 -7.48 15.09
CA GLU A 239 -0.14 -8.85 15.41
C GLU A 239 -1.45 -8.81 16.22
N ARG A 240 -2.56 -8.61 15.51
CA ARG A 240 -3.86 -9.11 15.92
C ARG A 240 -3.73 -10.62 15.79
N PRO A 241 -4.15 -11.40 16.80
CA PRO A 241 -4.09 -12.84 16.72
C PRO A 241 -4.72 -13.26 15.40
N VAL A 242 -3.90 -13.88 14.53
CA VAL A 242 -4.34 -14.35 13.22
C VAL A 242 -5.57 -15.21 13.48
N GLN A 243 -6.73 -14.78 12.96
CA GLN A 243 -7.97 -15.52 13.15
C GLN A 243 -7.85 -16.82 12.35
N ILE A 244 -7.47 -17.89 13.04
CA ILE A 244 -7.40 -19.24 12.48
C ILE A 244 -8.84 -19.66 12.17
N THR A 245 -9.19 -19.66 10.88
CA THR A 245 -10.44 -20.27 10.43
C THR A 245 -10.24 -21.77 10.45
N VAL A 246 -10.78 -22.44 11.47
CA VAL A 246 -10.77 -23.89 11.56
C VAL A 246 -12.07 -24.40 10.91
N GLU A 247 -11.93 -25.16 9.82
CA GLU A 247 -13.05 -25.89 9.23
C GLU A 247 -13.41 -27.07 10.12
N LYS A 248 -14.68 -27.13 10.53
CA LYS A 248 -15.19 -28.22 11.37
C LYS A 248 -16.57 -28.63 10.87
N GLU A 249 -16.75 -29.91 10.60
CA GLU A 249 -18.06 -30.47 10.23
C GLU A 249 -18.96 -30.53 11.47
N SER A 250 -20.19 -30.00 11.33
CA SER A 250 -21.14 -29.93 12.44
C SER A 250 -21.97 -31.22 12.53
N GLY A 251 -22.16 -31.94 11.42
CA GLY A 251 -22.83 -33.25 11.37
C GLY A 251 -24.26 -33.30 11.91
N GLN A 252 -24.91 -32.15 12.13
CA GLN A 252 -26.25 -32.08 12.74
C GLN A 252 -27.16 -31.10 11.98
N ASP A 253 -28.46 -31.39 11.99
CA ASP A 253 -29.48 -30.65 11.24
C ASP A 253 -29.88 -29.31 11.88
N VAL A 254 -30.46 -28.44 11.05
CA VAL A 254 -30.98 -27.09 11.35
C VAL A 254 -32.48 -27.18 11.63
N THR A 255 -32.97 -26.41 12.61
CA THR A 255 -34.37 -26.45 13.05
C THR A 255 -35.12 -25.17 12.71
N ALA A 256 -34.86 -24.07 13.41
CA ALA A 256 -35.50 -22.78 13.18
C ALA A 256 -34.62 -21.60 13.61
N PRO A 257 -34.53 -20.52 12.81
CA PRO A 257 -33.69 -19.37 13.12
C PRO A 257 -34.21 -18.62 14.37
N LYS A 258 -33.29 -18.14 15.21
CA LYS A 258 -33.56 -17.35 16.42
C LYS A 258 -32.37 -16.42 16.76
N HIS A 259 -32.59 -15.37 17.55
CA HIS A 259 -31.49 -14.47 17.96
C HIS A 259 -30.44 -15.20 18.82
N GLY A 260 -30.89 -16.06 19.74
CA GLY A 260 -30.05 -16.66 20.77
C GLY A 260 -30.08 -15.85 22.08
N LYS A 261 -29.55 -16.42 23.16
CA LYS A 261 -29.39 -15.74 24.45
C LYS A 261 -28.07 -14.97 24.46
N ILE A 262 -28.04 -13.79 25.06
CA ILE A 262 -26.80 -13.03 25.28
C ILE A 262 -26.11 -13.61 26.51
N ASP A 263 -24.82 -13.93 26.39
CA ASP A 263 -24.01 -14.39 27.52
C ASP A 263 -23.53 -13.17 28.34
N PRO A 264 -23.88 -13.08 29.64
CA PRO A 264 -23.40 -12.01 30.52
C PRO A 264 -21.86 -11.95 30.62
N ASN A 265 -21.18 -13.07 30.43
CA ASN A 265 -19.73 -13.19 30.59
C ASN A 265 -18.97 -13.10 29.25
N ASN A 266 -19.68 -12.91 28.14
CA ASN A 266 -19.12 -12.89 26.78
C ASN A 266 -18.14 -14.04 26.51
N ALA A 267 -18.46 -15.27 26.94
CA ALA A 267 -17.58 -16.42 26.73
C ALA A 267 -17.63 -16.88 25.26
N PRO A 268 -16.53 -17.44 24.71
CA PRO A 268 -16.50 -17.93 23.34
C PRO A 268 -17.31 -19.23 23.20
N HIS A 269 -18.38 -19.20 22.42
CA HIS A 269 -19.24 -20.37 22.15
C HIS A 269 -19.06 -20.86 20.71
N VAL A 270 -18.78 -22.15 20.54
CA VAL A 270 -18.49 -22.77 19.23
C VAL A 270 -19.47 -23.92 18.93
N GLY A 271 -20.11 -23.93 17.76
CA GLY A 271 -20.87 -25.09 17.27
C GLY A 271 -22.26 -25.33 17.89
N GLY A 272 -22.74 -24.45 18.77
CA GLY A 272 -24.04 -24.57 19.44
C GLY A 272 -25.18 -23.80 18.77
N ASN A 273 -26.39 -23.88 19.36
CA ASN A 273 -27.60 -23.15 18.93
C ASN A 273 -28.26 -22.33 20.06
N GLN A 274 -27.52 -21.98 21.10
CA GLN A 274 -28.09 -21.35 22.29
C GLN A 274 -27.73 -19.86 22.40
N TRP A 275 -26.53 -19.48 21.97
CA TRP A 275 -25.94 -18.17 22.24
C TRP A 275 -25.94 -17.26 21.02
N ALA A 276 -26.24 -15.98 21.24
CA ALA A 276 -26.07 -14.91 20.25
C ALA A 276 -24.59 -14.51 20.20
N GLY A 277 -24.01 -14.41 19.00
CA GLY A 277 -22.60 -14.06 18.79
C GLY A 277 -21.64 -15.25 18.84
N GLY A 278 -22.16 -16.48 18.92
CA GLY A 278 -21.37 -17.71 18.82
C GLY A 278 -20.77 -17.90 17.42
N THR A 279 -19.70 -18.70 17.32
CA THR A 279 -19.00 -18.97 16.07
C THR A 279 -19.19 -20.42 15.61
N GLY A 280 -19.38 -20.65 14.30
CA GLY A 280 -19.61 -21.98 13.73
C GLY A 280 -20.87 -22.70 14.20
N GLY A 281 -21.82 -21.97 14.80
CA GLY A 281 -23.06 -22.52 15.36
C GLY A 281 -24.16 -22.80 14.34
N ARG A 282 -25.35 -23.13 14.84
CA ARG A 282 -26.56 -23.32 14.00
C ARG A 282 -27.76 -22.59 14.59
N ASP A 283 -28.71 -22.19 13.74
CA ASP A 283 -29.99 -21.57 14.12
C ASP A 283 -29.90 -20.20 14.85
N THR A 284 -28.76 -19.82 15.44
CA THR A 284 -28.58 -18.56 16.19
C THR A 284 -27.84 -17.47 15.42
N ALA A 285 -28.04 -16.20 15.81
CA ALA A 285 -27.30 -15.08 15.23
C ALA A 285 -25.82 -15.16 15.62
N GLY A 286 -24.91 -15.15 14.65
CA GLY A 286 -23.48 -15.40 14.90
C GLY A 286 -22.64 -15.45 13.62
N LEU A 287 -21.36 -15.79 13.75
CA LEU A 287 -20.39 -15.82 12.64
C LEU A 287 -20.03 -17.25 12.24
N GLY A 288 -19.94 -17.52 10.92
CA GLY A 288 -19.43 -18.79 10.40
C GLY A 288 -20.33 -20.02 10.54
N GLY A 289 -21.51 -19.88 11.14
CA GLY A 289 -22.52 -20.93 11.30
C GLY A 289 -23.48 -21.13 10.11
N LYS A 290 -24.54 -21.95 10.32
CA LYS A 290 -25.61 -22.24 9.34
C LYS A 290 -27.01 -22.00 9.92
N GLY A 291 -27.95 -21.48 9.12
CA GLY A 291 -29.37 -21.32 9.50
C GLY A 291 -29.68 -20.24 10.55
N GLY A 292 -28.72 -19.39 10.92
CA GLY A 292 -28.97 -18.23 11.77
C GLY A 292 -29.66 -17.08 11.00
N PRO A 293 -30.44 -16.22 11.68
CA PRO A 293 -31.19 -15.15 11.02
C PRO A 293 -30.30 -14.00 10.53
N TYR A 294 -29.15 -13.75 11.17
CA TYR A 294 -28.21 -12.68 10.78
C TYR A 294 -26.84 -12.81 11.45
N ARG A 295 -25.87 -12.02 10.97
CA ARG A 295 -24.50 -12.02 11.49
C ARG A 295 -24.38 -11.10 12.71
N LEU A 296 -23.81 -11.63 13.79
CA LEU A 296 -23.48 -10.89 15.00
C LEU A 296 -22.03 -11.19 15.38
N ASP A 297 -21.20 -10.15 15.45
CA ASP A 297 -19.81 -10.26 15.88
C ASP A 297 -19.68 -9.92 17.37
N SER A 298 -19.10 -10.83 18.14
CA SER A 298 -18.78 -10.66 19.56
C SER A 298 -17.27 -10.58 19.83
N GLY A 299 -16.45 -10.46 18.77
CA GLY A 299 -15.00 -10.32 18.87
C GLY A 299 -14.23 -11.63 19.10
N HIS A 300 -14.87 -12.77 18.86
CA HIS A 300 -14.31 -14.11 19.12
C HIS A 300 -13.68 -14.76 17.88
N THR A 301 -12.93 -15.85 18.09
CA THR A 301 -12.34 -16.63 16.97
C THR A 301 -13.44 -17.32 16.15
N VAL A 302 -13.44 -17.09 14.82
CA VAL A 302 -14.51 -17.54 13.92
C VAL A 302 -14.27 -18.95 13.39
N TYR A 303 -15.05 -19.91 13.87
CA TYR A 303 -15.15 -21.25 13.31
C TYR A 303 -16.16 -21.26 12.15
N GLN A 304 -15.81 -21.90 11.03
CA GLN A 304 -16.66 -21.94 9.84
C GLN A 304 -17.10 -23.36 9.51
N VAL A 305 -18.41 -23.51 9.32
CA VAL A 305 -19.00 -24.70 8.74
C VAL A 305 -18.73 -24.72 7.23
N SER A 306 -18.52 -25.92 6.66
CA SER A 306 -18.25 -26.13 5.24
C SER A 306 -19.35 -25.55 4.33
N GLN A 307 -19.00 -25.18 3.11
CA GLN A 307 -19.95 -24.57 2.17
C GLN A 307 -21.09 -25.54 1.79
N ALA A 308 -20.78 -26.83 1.64
CA ALA A 308 -21.76 -27.88 1.35
C ALA A 308 -22.87 -27.98 2.42
N GLU A 309 -22.53 -27.82 3.70
CA GLU A 309 -23.50 -27.83 4.81
C GLU A 309 -24.34 -26.54 4.91
N LYS A 310 -23.85 -25.42 4.35
CA LYS A 310 -24.63 -24.18 4.25
C LYS A 310 -25.63 -24.23 3.11
N ASP A 311 -25.28 -24.93 2.04
CA ASP A 311 -26.14 -25.04 0.86
C ASP A 311 -27.23 -26.11 1.07
N SER A 312 -27.00 -27.09 1.95
CA SER A 312 -27.95 -28.17 2.30
C SER A 312 -29.11 -27.75 3.22
N ILE A 313 -29.27 -26.46 3.52
CA ILE A 313 -30.33 -25.96 4.40
C ILE A 313 -31.70 -26.05 3.71
N PRO A 314 -32.73 -26.63 4.36
CA PRO A 314 -34.10 -26.66 3.84
C PRO A 314 -34.63 -25.27 3.50
N GLU A 315 -35.38 -25.17 2.40
CA GLU A 315 -35.87 -23.90 1.87
C GLU A 315 -36.82 -23.17 2.83
N GLU A 316 -37.56 -23.92 3.66
CA GLU A 316 -38.43 -23.37 4.71
C GLU A 316 -37.66 -22.60 5.79
N VAL A 317 -36.50 -23.12 6.22
CA VAL A 317 -35.62 -22.48 7.22
C VAL A 317 -34.97 -21.24 6.63
N ARG A 318 -34.60 -21.29 5.34
CA ARG A 318 -34.06 -20.14 4.61
C ARG A 318 -35.09 -19.01 4.50
N ARG A 319 -36.36 -19.34 4.23
CA ARG A 319 -37.46 -18.35 4.18
C ARG A 319 -37.75 -17.76 5.56
N ALA A 320 -37.81 -18.58 6.61
CA ALA A 320 -38.01 -18.11 7.97
C ALA A 320 -36.88 -17.19 8.46
N ALA A 321 -35.63 -17.49 8.06
CA ALA A 321 -34.48 -16.67 8.39
C ALA A 321 -34.56 -15.29 7.70
N ARG A 322 -35.02 -15.25 6.45
CA ARG A 322 -35.26 -14.00 5.70
C ARG A 322 -36.34 -13.14 6.37
N GLU A 323 -37.49 -13.72 6.70
CA GLU A 323 -38.58 -12.97 7.36
C GLU A 323 -38.15 -12.38 8.71
N MET A 324 -37.34 -13.13 9.48
CA MET A 324 -36.80 -12.66 10.75
C MET A 324 -35.73 -11.57 10.57
N ALA A 325 -34.89 -11.68 9.54
CA ALA A 325 -33.90 -10.66 9.19
C ALA A 325 -34.56 -9.34 8.76
N GLU A 326 -35.60 -9.41 7.91
CA GLU A 326 -36.36 -8.22 7.48
C GLU A 326 -37.07 -7.53 8.65
N LYS A 327 -37.64 -8.30 9.57
CA LYS A 327 -38.29 -7.75 10.76
C LYS A 327 -37.27 -7.08 11.69
N ALA A 328 -36.14 -7.73 11.97
CA ALA A 328 -35.06 -7.17 12.77
C ALA A 328 -34.47 -5.91 12.12
N PHE A 329 -34.35 -5.88 10.79
CA PHE A 329 -33.93 -4.71 10.02
C PHE A 329 -34.91 -3.54 10.17
N LYS A 330 -36.22 -3.79 10.04
CA LYS A 330 -37.27 -2.77 10.23
C LYS A 330 -37.32 -2.22 11.65
N ASP A 331 -37.10 -3.06 12.66
CA ASP A 331 -37.08 -2.64 14.06
C ASP A 331 -35.81 -1.82 14.39
N ARG A 332 -34.64 -2.24 13.88
CA ARG A 332 -33.41 -1.44 13.92
C ARG A 332 -33.61 -0.07 13.26
N LEU A 333 -34.31 -0.02 12.13
CA LEU A 333 -34.62 1.21 11.39
C LEU A 333 -35.47 2.21 12.19
N LYS A 334 -36.32 1.72 13.12
CA LYS A 334 -37.14 2.56 14.01
C LYS A 334 -36.36 3.06 15.22
N GLU A 335 -35.44 2.26 15.76
CA GLU A 335 -34.57 2.63 16.89
C GLU A 335 -33.58 3.77 16.53
N ILE A 336 -33.37 4.00 15.24
CA ILE A 336 -32.44 4.99 14.67
C ILE A 336 -32.97 6.44 14.73
N ASP A 337 -34.13 6.71 15.32
CA ASP A 337 -34.61 8.09 15.50
C ASP A 337 -33.78 8.82 16.59
N MET A 338 -33.01 9.83 16.15
CA MET A 338 -31.82 10.43 16.80
C MET A 338 -31.78 10.43 18.34
N SER A 339 -30.71 9.81 18.85
CA SER A 339 -30.14 10.02 20.19
C SER A 339 -28.84 10.83 20.13
N GLU A 340 -28.30 11.33 21.26
CA GLU A 340 -27.01 12.05 21.30
C GLU A 340 -25.84 11.20 20.75
N TYR A 341 -25.92 9.88 20.87
CA TYR A 341 -24.94 8.92 20.33
C TYR A 341 -24.88 8.96 18.79
N ASP A 342 -25.99 9.29 18.14
CA ASP A 342 -26.08 9.34 16.68
C ASP A 342 -25.36 10.56 16.10
N ALA A 343 -25.41 11.70 16.80
CA ALA A 343 -24.68 12.90 16.40
C ALA A 343 -23.16 12.65 16.42
N ALA A 344 -22.65 12.07 17.50
CA ALA A 344 -21.23 11.71 17.62
C ALA A 344 -20.80 10.71 16.53
N THR A 345 -21.67 9.76 16.17
CA THR A 345 -21.39 8.78 15.12
C THR A 345 -21.29 9.45 13.75
N TYR A 346 -22.19 10.38 13.43
CA TYR A 346 -22.11 11.12 12.16
C TYR A 346 -20.87 12.02 12.09
N GLU A 347 -20.56 12.73 13.17
CA GLU A 347 -19.38 13.59 13.25
C GLU A 347 -18.10 12.82 12.98
N ARG A 348 -17.99 11.57 13.44
CA ARG A 348 -16.81 10.72 13.13
C ARG A 348 -16.60 10.56 11.62
N PHE A 349 -17.65 10.26 10.86
CA PHE A 349 -17.56 10.08 9.41
C PHE A 349 -17.35 11.40 8.68
N SER A 350 -18.09 12.44 9.05
CA SER A 350 -17.98 13.77 8.44
C SER A 350 -16.59 14.38 8.66
N ASN A 351 -16.05 14.30 9.88
CA ASN A 351 -14.70 14.81 10.19
C ASN A 351 -13.59 14.09 9.41
N ALA A 352 -13.76 12.79 9.12
CA ALA A 352 -12.78 12.02 8.34
C ALA A 352 -12.68 12.50 6.88
N VAL A 353 -13.80 12.99 6.31
CA VAL A 353 -13.90 13.40 4.91
C VAL A 353 -13.98 14.91 4.70
N GLN A 354 -14.00 15.71 5.76
CA GLN A 354 -14.22 17.17 5.67
C GLN A 354 -13.25 17.88 4.71
N ARG A 355 -11.96 17.51 4.73
CA ARG A 355 -10.95 18.09 3.82
C ARG A 355 -11.19 17.68 2.37
N GLN A 356 -11.60 16.43 2.17
CA GLN A 356 -11.90 15.80 0.89
C GLN A 356 -13.16 16.42 0.27
N VAL A 357 -14.19 16.67 1.08
CA VAL A 357 -15.40 17.41 0.69
C VAL A 357 -15.04 18.80 0.21
N GLN A 358 -14.22 19.55 0.96
CA GLN A 358 -13.80 20.88 0.54
C GLN A 358 -13.02 20.85 -0.77
N SER A 359 -12.11 19.90 -0.94
CA SER A 359 -11.38 19.71 -2.20
C SER A 359 -12.34 19.43 -3.36
N LEU A 360 -13.30 18.53 -3.18
CA LEU A 360 -14.26 18.16 -4.22
C LEU A 360 -15.19 19.33 -4.57
N ARG A 361 -15.61 20.14 -3.59
CA ARG A 361 -16.37 21.37 -3.82
C ARG A 361 -15.60 22.37 -4.68
N VAL A 362 -14.32 22.62 -4.37
CA VAL A 362 -13.46 23.50 -5.19
C VAL A 362 -13.32 22.96 -6.62
N ILE A 363 -13.21 21.65 -6.79
CA ILE A 363 -13.18 21.01 -8.12
C ILE A 363 -14.50 21.24 -8.87
N LEU A 364 -15.63 20.99 -8.23
CA LEU A 364 -16.97 21.20 -8.82
C LEU A 364 -17.19 22.68 -9.19
N GLU A 365 -16.77 23.61 -8.34
CA GLU A 365 -16.79 25.06 -8.62
C GLU A 365 -15.91 25.41 -9.83
N SER A 366 -14.70 24.83 -9.92
CA SER A 366 -13.79 25.06 -11.05
C SER A 366 -14.34 24.51 -12.36
N LEU A 367 -15.00 23.34 -12.33
CA LEU A 367 -15.69 22.77 -13.49
C LEU A 367 -16.87 23.66 -13.90
N GLN A 368 -17.60 24.22 -12.94
CA GLN A 368 -18.66 25.19 -13.20
C GLN A 368 -18.12 26.50 -13.80
N ALA A 369 -16.95 26.97 -13.35
CA ALA A 369 -16.32 28.19 -13.86
C ALA A 369 -15.79 28.00 -15.29
N LYS A 370 -15.20 26.84 -15.61
CA LYS A 370 -14.77 26.50 -16.98
C LYS A 370 -15.94 26.46 -17.97
N GLY A 371 -17.11 25.97 -17.54
CA GLY A 371 -18.32 26.02 -18.36
C GLY A 371 -18.83 27.45 -18.66
N LYS A 372 -18.36 28.46 -17.93
CA LYS A 372 -18.67 29.88 -18.14
C LYS A 372 -17.44 30.69 -18.59
N GLU A 373 -16.38 30.03 -19.06
CA GLU A 373 -15.12 30.69 -19.35
C GLU A 373 -15.24 31.62 -20.56
N ARG A 374 -14.62 32.81 -20.44
CA ARG A 374 -14.62 33.83 -21.49
C ARG A 374 -13.85 33.32 -22.70
N GLN A 375 -14.54 33.17 -23.82
CA GLN A 375 -13.92 32.80 -25.08
C GLN A 375 -13.53 34.05 -25.87
N TRP A 376 -12.63 33.86 -26.85
CA TRP A 376 -12.34 34.90 -27.83
C TRP A 376 -13.51 35.00 -28.80
N LEU A 377 -14.37 35.99 -28.59
CA LEU A 377 -15.39 36.37 -29.55
C LEU A 377 -14.70 36.95 -30.78
N LYS A 378 -14.76 36.22 -31.90
CA LYS A 378 -14.23 36.66 -33.19
C LYS A 378 -15.23 37.60 -33.87
N ASN A 379 -14.81 38.23 -34.97
CA ASN A 379 -15.66 39.09 -35.80
C ASN A 379 -16.24 40.32 -35.09
N GLN A 380 -15.49 40.90 -34.15
CA GLN A 380 -15.89 42.08 -33.42
C GLN A 380 -15.41 43.34 -34.14
N ALA A 381 -16.20 44.41 -34.07
CA ALA A 381 -15.82 45.72 -34.61
C ALA A 381 -14.83 46.48 -33.70
N THR A 382 -14.63 46.01 -32.47
CA THR A 382 -13.76 46.60 -31.45
C THR A 382 -13.09 45.49 -30.64
N GLY A 383 -11.82 45.65 -30.30
CA GLY A 383 -11.06 44.65 -29.53
C GLY A 383 -9.59 44.60 -29.91
N GLU A 384 -8.96 43.46 -29.63
CA GLU A 384 -7.61 43.12 -30.09
C GLU A 384 -7.68 42.65 -31.55
N LEU A 385 -6.69 42.95 -32.39
CA LEU A 385 -6.69 42.50 -33.79
C LEU A 385 -6.65 40.96 -33.85
N ASP A 386 -7.50 40.36 -34.70
CA ASP A 386 -7.43 38.92 -35.00
C ASP A 386 -6.46 38.71 -36.17
N ASP A 387 -5.30 38.10 -35.90
CA ASP A 387 -4.24 37.87 -36.89
C ASP A 387 -4.72 37.04 -38.09
N ALA A 388 -5.76 36.22 -37.90
CA ALA A 388 -6.38 35.45 -38.99
C ALA A 388 -7.18 36.32 -39.97
N LYS A 389 -7.53 37.56 -39.60
CA LYS A 389 -8.38 38.49 -40.37
C LYS A 389 -7.64 39.73 -40.87
N ILE A 390 -6.31 39.71 -40.89
CA ILE A 390 -5.50 40.82 -41.39
C ILE A 390 -5.81 41.13 -42.87
N ILE A 391 -6.04 40.09 -43.68
CA ILE A 391 -6.39 40.23 -45.11
C ILE A 391 -7.76 40.91 -45.27
N ASP A 392 -8.76 40.48 -44.49
CA ASP A 392 -10.11 41.08 -44.51
C ASP A 392 -10.08 42.57 -44.12
N GLY A 393 -9.21 42.92 -43.16
CA GLY A 393 -8.98 44.32 -42.76
C GLY A 393 -8.38 45.18 -43.86
N LEU A 394 -7.43 44.63 -44.63
CA LEU A 394 -6.87 45.28 -45.82
C LEU A 394 -7.92 45.50 -46.91
N THR A 395 -8.95 44.63 -46.99
CA THR A 395 -10.08 44.78 -47.92
C THR A 395 -11.19 45.72 -47.43
N GLY A 396 -11.05 46.29 -46.22
CA GLY A 396 -11.97 47.27 -45.65
C GLY A 396 -13.02 46.69 -44.70
N GLU A 397 -12.93 45.41 -44.32
CA GLU A 397 -13.84 44.79 -43.36
C GLU A 397 -13.56 45.31 -41.95
N LYS A 398 -14.61 45.71 -41.22
CA LYS A 398 -14.49 46.32 -39.88
C LYS A 398 -14.52 45.29 -38.74
N THR A 399 -14.96 44.05 -39.01
CA THR A 399 -15.11 42.93 -38.07
C THR A 399 -13.86 42.06 -37.97
N ILE A 400 -12.71 42.70 -37.76
CA ILE A 400 -11.39 42.05 -37.73
C ILE A 400 -10.80 41.92 -36.32
N TYR A 401 -11.57 42.28 -35.31
CA TYR A 401 -11.12 42.25 -33.93
C TYR A 401 -11.69 41.04 -33.18
N LYS A 402 -10.97 40.59 -32.17
CA LYS A 402 -11.37 39.60 -31.18
C LYS A 402 -11.48 40.25 -29.80
N ARG A 403 -12.50 39.87 -29.02
CA ARG A 403 -12.70 40.35 -27.65
C ARG A 403 -12.93 39.19 -26.71
N ARG A 404 -12.35 39.24 -25.51
CA ARG A 404 -12.71 38.30 -24.44
C ARG A 404 -14.09 38.67 -23.89
N GLY A 405 -15.06 37.79 -24.10
CA GLY A 405 -16.43 37.95 -23.62
C GLY A 405 -17.04 36.61 -23.27
N GLU A 406 -18.15 36.65 -22.53
CA GLU A 406 -19.00 35.47 -22.34
C GLU A 406 -19.84 35.32 -23.62
N LEU A 407 -19.74 34.17 -24.29
CA LEU A 407 -20.61 33.87 -25.42
C LEU A 407 -21.98 33.53 -24.83
N GLU A 408 -22.97 34.40 -25.01
CA GLU A 408 -24.35 34.02 -24.75
C GLU A 408 -24.70 32.83 -25.67
N PRO A 409 -25.34 31.76 -25.14
CA PRO A 409 -25.71 30.63 -25.95
C PRO A 409 -26.51 31.12 -27.16
N GLU A 410 -26.09 30.74 -28.38
CA GLU A 410 -26.76 31.16 -29.61
C GLU A 410 -28.26 30.87 -29.51
N LEU A 411 -29.13 31.77 -30.00
CA LEU A 411 -30.57 31.53 -30.06
C LEU A 411 -30.84 30.25 -30.89
N GLY A 412 -31.06 29.13 -30.19
CA GLY A 412 -31.19 27.80 -30.78
C GLY A 412 -30.23 26.74 -30.22
N SER A 413 -29.22 27.10 -29.42
CA SER A 413 -28.36 26.13 -28.74
C SER A 413 -29.19 25.33 -27.71
N PRO A 414 -29.07 23.99 -27.66
CA PRO A 414 -29.81 23.18 -26.70
C PRO A 414 -29.51 23.64 -25.27
N TYR A 415 -30.55 23.80 -24.45
CA TYR A 415 -30.40 24.09 -23.01
C TYR A 415 -29.52 23.01 -22.37
N GLN A 416 -28.42 23.41 -21.70
CA GLN A 416 -27.60 22.48 -20.92
C GLN A 416 -28.45 21.88 -19.80
N LYS A 417 -28.68 20.57 -19.87
CA LYS A 417 -29.39 19.80 -18.83
C LYS A 417 -28.43 19.45 -17.70
N ALA A 418 -28.97 19.14 -16.53
CA ALA A 418 -28.15 18.68 -15.41
C ALA A 418 -27.46 17.36 -15.77
N LYS A 419 -26.20 17.20 -15.36
CA LYS A 419 -25.46 15.94 -15.43
C LYS A 419 -26.07 14.93 -14.46
N ARG A 420 -26.11 13.66 -14.86
CA ARG A 420 -26.68 12.58 -14.05
C ARG A 420 -25.57 11.70 -13.48
N LEU A 421 -25.51 11.59 -12.16
CA LEU A 421 -24.52 10.77 -11.43
C LEU A 421 -25.23 9.69 -10.61
N ARG A 422 -24.87 8.42 -10.79
CA ARG A 422 -25.27 7.34 -9.89
C ARG A 422 -24.05 6.77 -9.18
N VAL A 423 -24.11 6.71 -7.86
CA VAL A 423 -23.13 5.96 -7.06
C VAL A 423 -23.73 4.60 -6.71
N LEU A 424 -23.11 3.54 -7.22
CA LEU A 424 -23.49 2.17 -6.93
C LEU A 424 -22.58 1.62 -5.83
N ALA A 425 -23.09 1.44 -4.62
CA ALA A 425 -22.32 1.06 -3.44
C ALA A 425 -22.47 -0.43 -3.10
N ASP A 426 -21.35 -1.13 -2.95
CA ASP A 426 -21.34 -2.48 -2.40
C ASP A 426 -21.73 -2.46 -0.91
N VAL A 427 -22.87 -3.08 -0.62
CA VAL A 427 -23.42 -3.31 0.73
C VAL A 427 -23.60 -4.81 1.00
N SER A 428 -22.68 -5.61 0.47
CA SER A 428 -22.62 -7.06 0.63
C SER A 428 -22.03 -7.51 1.97
N GLY A 429 -22.21 -8.79 2.29
CA GLY A 429 -21.71 -9.36 3.53
C GLY A 429 -20.18 -9.37 3.64
N SER A 430 -19.43 -9.35 2.52
CA SER A 430 -17.97 -9.26 2.55
C SER A 430 -17.51 -7.88 3.01
N MET A 431 -18.26 -6.82 2.69
CA MET A 431 -18.00 -5.48 3.21
C MET A 431 -18.05 -5.46 4.73
N TYR A 432 -19.09 -6.04 5.34
CA TYR A 432 -19.21 -6.12 6.80
C TYR A 432 -18.16 -7.05 7.43
N ARG A 433 -17.98 -8.27 6.87
CA ARG A 433 -17.09 -9.29 7.43
C ARG A 433 -15.63 -8.85 7.46
N PHE A 434 -15.15 -8.22 6.39
CA PHE A 434 -13.74 -7.82 6.29
C PHE A 434 -13.48 -6.41 6.82
N ASN A 435 -14.53 -5.66 7.21
CA ASN A 435 -14.38 -4.32 7.77
C ASN A 435 -13.46 -4.29 9.00
N GLY A 436 -13.49 -5.32 9.85
CA GLY A 436 -12.59 -5.40 11.01
C GLY A 436 -11.11 -5.53 10.63
N VAL A 437 -10.79 -5.97 9.42
CA VAL A 437 -9.42 -6.16 8.91
C VAL A 437 -8.92 -4.92 8.21
N ASP A 438 -9.69 -4.41 7.25
CA ASP A 438 -9.24 -3.36 6.35
C ASP A 438 -10.13 -2.12 6.31
N SER A 439 -11.14 -1.99 7.18
CA SER A 439 -12.07 -0.85 7.21
C SER A 439 -12.77 -0.56 5.86
N ARG A 440 -12.95 -1.55 4.98
CA ARG A 440 -13.55 -1.33 3.63
C ARG A 440 -14.99 -0.80 3.66
N LEU A 441 -15.81 -1.24 4.62
CA LEU A 441 -17.19 -0.75 4.75
C LEU A 441 -17.20 0.66 5.32
N GLU A 442 -16.34 0.95 6.31
CA GLU A 442 -16.15 2.31 6.82
C GLU A 442 -15.72 3.26 5.67
N ARG A 443 -14.73 2.87 4.86
CA ARG A 443 -14.31 3.68 3.70
C ARG A 443 -15.41 3.89 2.67
N SER A 444 -16.22 2.87 2.40
CA SER A 444 -17.37 2.98 1.47
C SER A 444 -18.43 3.95 2.01
N MET A 445 -18.71 3.88 3.32
CA MET A 445 -19.61 4.83 4.00
C MET A 445 -19.04 6.26 4.02
N GLU A 446 -17.73 6.42 4.25
CA GLU A 446 -17.04 7.72 4.14
C GLU A 446 -17.13 8.28 2.71
N ALA A 447 -16.93 7.45 1.69
CA ALA A 447 -17.06 7.86 0.28
C ALA A 447 -18.48 8.35 -0.05
N VAL A 448 -19.51 7.63 0.41
CA VAL A 448 -20.91 8.01 0.25
C VAL A 448 -21.23 9.30 1.02
N CYS A 449 -20.73 9.43 2.26
CA CYS A 449 -20.85 10.66 3.06
C CYS A 449 -20.23 11.86 2.33
N MET A 450 -19.03 11.69 1.79
CA MET A 450 -18.33 12.72 1.02
C MET A 450 -19.12 13.15 -0.21
N VAL A 451 -19.72 12.23 -0.97
CA VAL A 451 -20.56 12.55 -2.13
C VAL A 451 -21.80 13.34 -1.71
N MET A 452 -22.49 12.90 -0.66
CA MET A 452 -23.69 13.58 -0.15
C MET A 452 -23.39 15.00 0.33
N GLU A 453 -22.27 15.21 1.02
CA GLU A 453 -21.86 16.53 1.51
C GLU A 453 -21.25 17.43 0.43
N ALA A 454 -20.53 16.87 -0.54
CA ALA A 454 -19.89 17.68 -1.59
C ALA A 454 -20.88 18.20 -2.64
N LEU A 455 -21.92 17.41 -2.96
CA LEU A 455 -22.94 17.79 -3.95
C LEU A 455 -24.05 18.67 -3.40
N GLU A 456 -24.09 18.91 -2.09
CA GLU A 456 -25.03 19.84 -1.48
C GLU A 456 -24.80 21.27 -2.01
N GLY A 457 -25.82 21.84 -2.65
CA GLY A 457 -25.78 23.15 -3.30
C GLY A 457 -25.47 23.10 -4.80
N PHE A 458 -25.20 21.93 -5.38
CA PHE A 458 -24.93 21.73 -6.81
C PHE A 458 -26.09 21.06 -7.57
N GLU A 459 -27.27 20.93 -6.94
CA GLU A 459 -28.45 20.25 -7.48
C GLU A 459 -28.94 20.78 -8.84
N PRO A 460 -28.85 22.08 -9.18
CA PRO A 460 -29.24 22.58 -10.49
C PRO A 460 -28.41 22.02 -11.64
N LYS A 461 -27.17 21.56 -11.37
CA LYS A 461 -26.23 21.06 -12.38
C LYS A 461 -25.95 19.57 -12.27
N PHE A 462 -26.06 18.99 -11.08
CA PHE A 462 -25.83 17.57 -10.84
C PHE A 462 -27.05 16.96 -10.16
N LYS A 463 -27.71 16.04 -10.87
CA LYS A 463 -28.71 15.15 -10.28
C LYS A 463 -28.02 13.86 -9.88
N TYR A 464 -28.10 13.47 -8.61
CA TYR A 464 -27.49 12.24 -8.14
C TYR A 464 -28.43 11.35 -7.34
N ASP A 465 -28.16 10.04 -7.42
CA ASP A 465 -28.77 9.02 -6.58
C ASP A 465 -27.71 8.03 -6.11
N ILE A 466 -28.05 7.28 -5.06
CA ILE A 466 -27.18 6.27 -4.48
C ILE A 466 -27.97 4.97 -4.38
N VAL A 467 -27.45 3.94 -5.01
CA VAL A 467 -28.05 2.61 -5.05
C VAL A 467 -27.04 1.64 -4.44
N GLY A 468 -27.51 0.72 -3.62
CA GLY A 468 -26.72 -0.37 -3.09
C GLY A 468 -26.89 -1.65 -3.92
N HIS A 469 -25.87 -2.50 -3.94
CA HIS A 469 -26.02 -3.90 -4.36
C HIS A 469 -25.47 -4.83 -3.26
N SER A 470 -26.07 -6.00 -3.13
CA SER A 470 -25.62 -7.06 -2.23
C SER A 470 -26.07 -8.41 -2.76
N GLY A 471 -25.82 -9.50 -2.03
CA GLY A 471 -26.39 -10.81 -2.33
C GLY A 471 -27.92 -10.93 -2.22
N ASP A 472 -28.64 -9.91 -1.73
CA ASP A 472 -30.11 -9.91 -1.70
C ASP A 472 -30.74 -9.29 -2.94
N GLY A 473 -30.01 -8.41 -3.64
CA GLY A 473 -30.55 -7.70 -4.79
C GLY A 473 -29.58 -6.71 -5.42
N HIS A 474 -29.89 -6.35 -6.66
CA HIS A 474 -29.10 -5.46 -7.51
C HIS A 474 -29.51 -3.98 -7.43
N ASN A 475 -30.64 -3.67 -6.77
CA ASN A 475 -31.20 -2.32 -6.69
C ASN A 475 -31.74 -2.01 -5.28
N ILE A 476 -30.83 -1.77 -4.33
CA ILE A 476 -31.18 -1.37 -2.97
C ILE A 476 -31.17 0.16 -2.92
N GLU A 477 -32.35 0.79 -2.94
CA GLU A 477 -32.43 2.24 -2.94
C GLU A 477 -31.93 2.85 -1.62
N LEU A 478 -30.81 3.59 -1.66
CA LEU A 478 -30.25 4.28 -0.51
C LEU A 478 -30.65 5.77 -0.51
N VAL A 479 -30.47 6.43 -1.65
CA VAL A 479 -30.85 7.84 -1.90
C VAL A 479 -31.53 7.94 -3.25
N LYS A 480 -32.70 8.60 -3.32
CA LYS A 480 -33.41 8.86 -4.58
C LYS A 480 -33.04 10.24 -5.12
N ALA A 481 -32.98 10.38 -6.45
CA ALA A 481 -32.71 11.67 -7.11
C ALA A 481 -33.70 12.77 -6.69
N ASP A 482 -34.96 12.43 -6.44
CA ASP A 482 -35.99 13.37 -5.99
C ASP A 482 -35.96 13.64 -4.48
N LYS A 483 -35.25 12.83 -3.70
CA LYS A 483 -35.23 12.88 -2.23
C LYS A 483 -33.80 12.80 -1.70
N ILE A 484 -33.07 13.86 -1.97
CA ILE A 484 -31.69 14.07 -1.53
C ILE A 484 -31.67 14.41 -0.03
N PRO A 485 -30.72 13.83 0.76
CA PRO A 485 -30.60 14.12 2.18
C PRO A 485 -30.08 15.54 2.43
N LYS A 486 -30.91 16.37 3.07
CA LYS A 486 -30.60 17.79 3.33
C LYS A 486 -29.93 18.04 4.68
N ASN A 487 -30.19 17.16 5.64
CA ASN A 487 -29.70 17.32 7.01
C ASN A 487 -28.76 16.15 7.39
N ASN A 488 -27.84 16.40 8.33
CA ASN A 488 -26.93 15.39 8.89
C ASN A 488 -27.68 14.14 9.37
N LYS A 489 -28.90 14.31 9.91
CA LYS A 489 -29.79 13.19 10.29
C LYS A 489 -30.11 12.26 9.12
N GLU A 490 -30.49 12.84 7.98
CA GLU A 490 -30.89 12.07 6.80
C GLU A 490 -29.67 11.38 6.18
N ARG A 491 -28.52 12.06 6.16
CA ARG A 491 -27.24 11.47 5.73
C ARG A 491 -26.83 10.31 6.63
N LEU A 492 -26.91 10.47 7.95
CA LEU A 492 -26.64 9.39 8.90
C LEU A 492 -27.59 8.21 8.71
N LYS A 493 -28.87 8.46 8.42
CA LYS A 493 -29.84 7.40 8.14
C LYS A 493 -29.40 6.55 6.95
N VAL A 494 -28.89 7.17 5.88
CA VAL A 494 -28.33 6.45 4.72
C VAL A 494 -27.16 5.56 5.14
N LEU A 495 -26.19 6.10 5.89
CA LEU A 495 -25.02 5.34 6.36
C LEU A 495 -25.42 4.16 7.25
N LYS A 496 -26.39 4.37 8.15
CA LYS A 496 -26.91 3.31 9.01
C LYS A 496 -27.66 2.23 8.20
N ILE A 497 -28.40 2.61 7.17
CA ILE A 497 -29.02 1.65 6.24
C ILE A 497 -27.92 0.83 5.55
N MET A 498 -26.87 1.45 5.03
CA MET A 498 -25.74 0.73 4.40
C MET A 498 -25.10 -0.28 5.37
N HIS A 499 -24.81 0.16 6.60
CA HIS A 499 -24.21 -0.69 7.62
C HIS A 499 -25.12 -1.86 8.01
N ALA A 500 -26.39 -1.58 8.29
CA ALA A 500 -27.37 -2.61 8.62
C ALA A 500 -27.56 -3.58 7.45
N HIS A 501 -27.74 -3.08 6.22
CA HIS A 501 -27.91 -3.93 5.04
C HIS A 501 -26.73 -4.89 4.85
N SER A 502 -25.49 -4.38 4.96
CA SER A 502 -24.27 -5.20 4.88
C SER A 502 -24.21 -6.27 5.97
N GLN A 503 -24.78 -6.00 7.16
CA GLN A 503 -24.85 -6.95 8.27
C GLN A 503 -25.90 -8.05 8.03
N PHE A 504 -27.08 -7.69 7.52
CA PHE A 504 -28.24 -8.58 7.40
C PHE A 504 -28.36 -9.29 6.05
N CYS A 505 -27.54 -8.95 5.05
CA CYS A 505 -27.70 -9.50 3.71
C CYS A 505 -27.19 -10.93 3.53
N MET A 506 -27.85 -11.65 2.61
CA MET A 506 -27.45 -12.99 2.18
C MET A 506 -26.11 -12.98 1.45
N SER A 507 -25.44 -14.14 1.44
CA SER A 507 -24.26 -14.33 0.62
C SER A 507 -24.63 -14.36 -0.86
N GLY A 508 -23.93 -13.57 -1.66
CA GLY A 508 -24.11 -13.46 -3.10
C GLY A 508 -23.49 -12.16 -3.59
N ASP A 509 -23.33 -12.04 -4.90
CA ASP A 509 -22.82 -10.85 -5.54
C ASP A 509 -23.63 -10.57 -6.80
N TYR A 510 -24.31 -9.42 -6.79
CA TYR A 510 -25.06 -8.88 -7.91
C TYR A 510 -24.35 -7.66 -8.52
N THR A 511 -23.03 -7.49 -8.31
CA THR A 511 -22.26 -6.34 -8.86
C THR A 511 -22.49 -6.20 -10.36
N LEU A 512 -22.48 -7.31 -11.09
CA LEU A 512 -22.54 -7.29 -12.55
C LEU A 512 -23.94 -6.93 -13.06
N GLU A 513 -24.96 -7.55 -12.48
CA GLU A 513 -26.36 -7.27 -12.74
C GLU A 513 -26.75 -5.85 -12.31
N ALA A 514 -26.24 -5.38 -11.17
CA ALA A 514 -26.47 -4.03 -10.67
C ALA A 514 -25.82 -2.97 -11.55
N THR A 515 -24.62 -3.25 -12.07
CA THR A 515 -23.94 -2.37 -13.03
C THR A 515 -24.71 -2.32 -14.35
N ASP A 516 -25.10 -3.47 -14.91
CA ASP A 516 -25.87 -3.54 -16.16
C ASP A 516 -27.24 -2.85 -16.04
N SER A 517 -27.98 -3.12 -14.95
CA SER A 517 -29.26 -2.45 -14.67
C SER A 517 -29.07 -0.94 -14.52
N SER A 518 -28.03 -0.51 -13.80
CA SER A 518 -27.78 0.92 -13.58
C SER A 518 -27.44 1.66 -14.87
N ILE A 519 -26.70 1.03 -15.79
CA ILE A 519 -26.40 1.60 -17.10
C ILE A 519 -27.69 1.76 -17.92
N LYS A 520 -28.54 0.73 -17.96
CA LYS A 520 -29.81 0.75 -18.69
C LYS A 520 -30.78 1.80 -18.17
N ASP A 521 -30.86 1.95 -16.85
CA ASP A 521 -31.70 2.97 -16.21
C ASP A 521 -31.20 4.37 -16.55
N LEU A 522 -29.89 4.62 -16.42
CA LEU A 522 -29.29 5.92 -16.69
C LEU A 522 -29.46 6.33 -18.15
N ALA A 523 -29.30 5.41 -19.10
CA ALA A 523 -29.45 5.68 -20.53
C ALA A 523 -30.87 6.14 -20.92
N GLN A 524 -31.90 5.83 -20.12
CA GLN A 524 -33.27 6.26 -20.36
C GLN A 524 -33.56 7.67 -19.82
N GLU A 525 -32.75 8.18 -18.90
CA GLU A 525 -32.94 9.50 -18.31
C GLU A 525 -32.38 10.61 -19.23
N GLU A 526 -33.09 11.74 -19.35
CA GLU A 526 -32.56 12.87 -20.11
C GLU A 526 -31.55 13.69 -19.28
N ALA A 527 -30.27 13.63 -19.67
CA ALA A 527 -29.17 14.41 -19.09
C ALA A 527 -28.11 14.74 -20.16
N ASP A 528 -27.28 15.76 -19.90
CA ASP A 528 -26.17 16.12 -20.80
C ASP A 528 -25.09 15.04 -20.81
N GLU A 529 -24.79 14.49 -19.63
CA GLU A 529 -23.81 13.42 -19.43
C GLU A 529 -24.29 12.49 -18.32
N HIS A 530 -24.08 11.19 -18.51
CA HIS A 530 -24.40 10.15 -17.53
C HIS A 530 -23.13 9.54 -16.96
N PHE A 531 -23.07 9.46 -15.64
CA PHE A 531 -21.96 8.90 -14.88
C PHE A 531 -22.46 7.78 -13.97
N LEU A 532 -21.82 6.63 -14.04
CA LEU A 532 -21.98 5.55 -13.09
C LEU A 532 -20.65 5.31 -12.38
N VAL A 533 -20.64 5.43 -11.05
CA VAL A 533 -19.45 5.12 -10.22
C VAL A 533 -19.78 3.94 -9.33
N VAL A 534 -19.17 2.79 -9.59
CA VAL A 534 -19.34 1.56 -8.83
C VAL A 534 -18.27 1.46 -7.75
N LEU A 535 -18.67 1.29 -6.49
CA LEU A 535 -17.79 1.05 -5.36
C LEU A 535 -17.84 -0.44 -5.01
N SER A 536 -16.72 -1.15 -5.11
CA SER A 536 -16.67 -2.60 -4.88
C SER A 536 -15.45 -3.02 -4.04
N ASP A 537 -15.54 -4.17 -3.37
CA ASP A 537 -14.44 -4.78 -2.61
C ASP A 537 -13.49 -5.66 -3.43
N ALA A 538 -13.61 -5.63 -4.76
CA ALA A 538 -12.82 -6.38 -5.74
C ALA A 538 -12.97 -7.91 -5.66
N ASN A 539 -13.93 -8.44 -4.91
CA ASN A 539 -14.07 -9.87 -4.64
C ASN A 539 -14.87 -10.64 -5.72
N LEU A 540 -14.71 -10.27 -7.00
CA LEU A 540 -15.48 -10.82 -8.13
C LEU A 540 -15.19 -12.31 -8.40
N GLU A 541 -13.93 -12.73 -8.25
CA GLU A 541 -13.48 -14.10 -8.55
C GLU A 541 -14.20 -15.14 -7.70
N ARG A 542 -14.49 -14.80 -6.44
CA ARG A 542 -15.15 -15.69 -5.47
C ARG A 542 -16.58 -16.04 -5.87
N TYR A 543 -17.22 -15.17 -6.66
CA TYR A 543 -18.58 -15.36 -7.15
C TYR A 543 -18.60 -15.87 -8.61
N GLY A 544 -17.45 -16.27 -9.16
CA GLY A 544 -17.34 -16.77 -10.52
C GLY A 544 -17.51 -15.68 -11.59
N ILE A 545 -17.44 -14.41 -11.19
CA ILE A 545 -17.55 -13.28 -12.12
C ILE A 545 -16.19 -13.08 -12.79
N ARG A 546 -16.16 -13.37 -14.09
CA ARG A 546 -14.99 -13.14 -14.93
C ARG A 546 -14.77 -11.64 -15.17
N PRO A 547 -13.55 -11.10 -15.02
CA PRO A 547 -13.27 -9.67 -15.22
C PRO A 547 -13.70 -9.15 -16.60
N GLU A 548 -13.61 -9.99 -17.63
CA GLU A 548 -14.01 -9.63 -18.99
C GLU A 548 -15.51 -9.34 -19.10
N ARG A 549 -16.34 -10.01 -18.28
CA ARG A 549 -17.78 -9.72 -18.26
C ARG A 549 -18.06 -8.34 -17.67
N LEU A 550 -17.35 -7.98 -16.60
CA LEU A 550 -17.48 -6.65 -16.02
C LEU A 550 -16.94 -5.58 -17.00
N ALA A 551 -15.84 -5.85 -17.72
CA ALA A 551 -15.34 -4.97 -18.76
C ALA A 551 -16.39 -4.71 -19.86
N ASN A 552 -17.04 -5.77 -20.33
CA ASN A 552 -18.10 -5.68 -21.34
C ASN A 552 -19.32 -4.88 -20.83
N VAL A 553 -19.72 -5.09 -19.57
CA VAL A 553 -20.83 -4.33 -18.97
C VAL A 553 -20.47 -2.86 -18.83
N LEU A 554 -19.27 -2.54 -18.32
CA LEU A 554 -18.80 -1.16 -18.18
C LEU A 554 -18.73 -0.41 -19.51
N THR A 555 -18.66 -1.10 -20.64
CA THR A 555 -18.57 -0.53 -21.99
C THR A 555 -19.81 -0.82 -22.85
N SER A 556 -20.89 -1.31 -22.23
CA SER A 556 -22.09 -1.76 -22.93
C SER A 556 -22.85 -0.63 -23.63
N ASP A 557 -22.89 0.55 -23.02
CA ASP A 557 -23.56 1.74 -23.58
C ASP A 557 -22.57 2.91 -23.66
N PRO A 558 -22.33 3.50 -24.85
CA PRO A 558 -21.44 4.65 -25.00
C PRO A 558 -22.00 5.95 -24.42
N GLN A 559 -23.30 6.06 -24.15
CA GLN A 559 -23.91 7.24 -23.53
C GLN A 559 -23.59 7.34 -22.03
N VAL A 560 -23.33 6.20 -21.37
CA VAL A 560 -23.06 6.14 -19.94
C VAL A 560 -21.57 5.94 -19.66
N ASN A 561 -20.98 6.91 -18.97
CA ASN A 561 -19.60 6.84 -18.51
C ASN A 561 -19.56 6.03 -17.20
N ALA A 562 -19.30 4.73 -17.32
CA ALA A 562 -19.22 3.81 -16.18
C ALA A 562 -17.78 3.59 -15.70
N PHE A 563 -17.57 3.73 -14.40
CA PHE A 563 -16.30 3.62 -13.70
C PHE A 563 -16.42 2.69 -12.49
N VAL A 564 -15.33 2.00 -12.15
CA VAL A 564 -15.25 1.17 -10.94
C VAL A 564 -14.12 1.67 -10.04
N ILE A 565 -14.43 1.86 -8.77
CA ILE A 565 -13.50 2.18 -7.70
C ILE A 565 -13.46 0.99 -6.74
N PHE A 566 -12.33 0.31 -6.68
CA PHE A 566 -12.09 -0.74 -5.70
C PHE A 566 -11.66 -0.12 -4.37
N ILE A 567 -12.54 -0.17 -3.37
CA ILE A 567 -12.35 0.41 -2.02
C ILE A 567 -11.78 -0.62 -1.01
N GLY A 568 -11.86 -1.90 -1.36
CA GLY A 568 -11.25 -3.01 -0.65
C GLY A 568 -10.55 -3.95 -1.62
N SER A 569 -9.64 -4.77 -1.08
CA SER A 569 -8.98 -5.85 -1.83
C SER A 569 -8.63 -6.97 -0.88
N LEU A 570 -8.77 -8.22 -1.33
CA LEU A 570 -8.16 -9.37 -0.67
C LEU A 570 -6.83 -9.66 -1.41
N GLY A 571 -5.71 -9.27 -0.80
CA GLY A 571 -4.39 -9.35 -1.44
C GLY A 571 -4.27 -8.39 -2.64
N ASP A 572 -3.77 -8.89 -3.77
CA ASP A 572 -3.51 -8.12 -4.99
C ASP A 572 -4.65 -8.16 -6.02
N GLN A 573 -5.85 -8.65 -5.65
CA GLN A 573 -7.00 -8.79 -6.54
C GLN A 573 -7.39 -7.49 -7.25
N ALA A 574 -7.53 -6.38 -6.51
CA ALA A 574 -7.90 -5.09 -7.10
C ALA A 574 -6.89 -4.61 -8.17
N GLN A 575 -5.59 -4.84 -7.94
CA GLN A 575 -4.53 -4.47 -8.90
C GLN A 575 -4.54 -5.36 -10.15
N ARG A 576 -4.88 -6.65 -10.01
CA ARG A 576 -5.05 -7.56 -11.16
C ARG A 576 -6.27 -7.20 -11.99
N LEU A 577 -7.38 -6.88 -11.34
CA LEU A 577 -8.60 -6.42 -12.01
C LEU A 577 -8.34 -5.12 -12.77
N GLN A 578 -7.62 -4.17 -12.18
CA GLN A 578 -7.26 -2.92 -12.85
C GLN A 578 -6.44 -3.13 -14.13
N LYS A 579 -5.59 -4.16 -14.20
CA LYS A 579 -4.83 -4.50 -15.42
C LYS A 579 -5.69 -5.15 -16.52
N THR A 580 -6.82 -5.75 -16.15
CA THR A 580 -7.68 -6.52 -17.05
C THR A 580 -8.87 -5.69 -17.55
N LEU A 581 -9.36 -4.78 -16.71
CA LEU A 581 -10.46 -3.88 -17.03
C LEU A 581 -10.01 -2.72 -17.95
N PRO A 582 -10.94 -2.05 -18.65
CA PRO A 582 -10.61 -0.98 -19.58
C PRO A 582 -9.83 0.17 -18.93
N ALA A 583 -8.74 0.59 -19.60
CA ALA A 583 -7.89 1.68 -19.11
C ALA A 583 -8.70 2.97 -18.91
N GLY A 584 -8.45 3.66 -17.79
CA GLY A 584 -9.15 4.90 -17.43
C GLY A 584 -10.55 4.70 -16.83
N ARG A 585 -11.08 3.47 -16.78
CA ARG A 585 -12.39 3.15 -16.16
C ARG A 585 -12.30 2.46 -14.80
N THR A 586 -11.08 2.19 -14.32
CA THR A 586 -10.87 1.43 -13.08
C THR A 586 -9.82 2.08 -12.19
N PHE A 587 -10.18 2.27 -10.94
CA PHE A 587 -9.34 2.90 -9.92
C PHE A 587 -9.27 2.01 -8.68
N VAL A 588 -8.11 1.95 -8.05
CA VAL A 588 -7.89 1.23 -6.79
C VAL A 588 -7.63 2.28 -5.73
N VAL A 589 -8.53 2.39 -4.75
CA VAL A 589 -8.49 3.44 -3.73
C VAL A 589 -8.58 2.82 -2.35
N MET A 590 -7.41 2.62 -1.72
CA MET A 590 -7.31 2.05 -0.37
C MET A 590 -7.35 3.12 0.74
N ASP A 591 -7.17 4.40 0.38
CA ASP A 591 -7.25 5.56 1.29
C ASP A 591 -8.32 6.54 0.78
N THR A 592 -9.28 6.91 1.63
CA THR A 592 -10.38 7.82 1.29
C THR A 592 -9.89 9.21 0.88
N LYS A 593 -8.65 9.59 1.24
CA LYS A 593 -7.99 10.81 0.75
C LYS A 593 -7.79 10.85 -0.77
N GLN A 594 -7.72 9.71 -1.44
CA GLN A 594 -7.49 9.64 -2.88
C GLN A 594 -8.80 9.70 -3.70
N ILE A 595 -9.96 9.54 -3.04
CA ILE A 595 -11.26 9.55 -3.74
C ILE A 595 -11.54 10.90 -4.43
N PRO A 596 -11.30 12.09 -3.83
CA PRO A 596 -11.50 13.36 -4.53
C PRO A 596 -10.69 13.51 -5.80
N GLN A 597 -9.42 13.08 -5.78
CA GLN A 597 -8.54 13.11 -6.95
C GLN A 597 -9.02 12.14 -8.02
N THR A 598 -9.50 10.96 -7.60
CA THR A 598 -10.08 9.96 -8.51
C THR A 598 -11.36 10.48 -9.16
N LEU A 599 -12.28 11.08 -8.39
CA LEU A 599 -13.50 11.69 -8.91
C LEU A 599 -13.18 12.88 -9.82
N GLN A 600 -12.16 13.68 -9.49
CA GLN A 600 -11.68 14.75 -10.38
C GLN A 600 -11.22 14.20 -11.72
N GLN A 601 -10.42 13.12 -11.70
CA GLN A 601 -9.96 12.45 -12.92
C GLN A 601 -11.17 11.93 -13.72
N ILE A 602 -12.13 11.29 -13.07
CA ILE A 602 -13.38 10.82 -13.69
C ILE A 602 -14.11 11.98 -14.38
N PHE A 603 -14.41 13.06 -13.67
CA PHE A 603 -15.16 14.20 -14.22
C PHE A 603 -14.37 15.02 -15.25
N THR A 604 -13.04 14.98 -15.24
CA THR A 604 -12.21 15.69 -16.22
C THR A 604 -11.95 14.84 -17.47
N SER A 605 -11.86 13.52 -17.32
CA SER A 605 -11.60 12.58 -18.43
C SER A 605 -12.71 12.58 -19.48
N THR A 606 -13.93 12.94 -19.10
CA THR A 606 -15.08 13.04 -20.00
C THR A 606 -15.25 14.44 -20.62
N VAL A 607 -14.49 15.44 -20.17
CA VAL A 607 -14.54 16.82 -20.69
C VAL A 607 -13.48 17.06 -21.79
N LEU A 608 -12.61 16.07 -22.05
CA LEU A 608 -11.54 16.14 -23.07
C LEU A 608 -11.95 15.54 -24.41
#